data_AF-A0A930YF45-F1
#
_entry.id   AF-A0A930YF45-F1
#
_cell.length_a   1.000
_cell.length_b   1.000
_cell.length_c   1.000
_cell.angle_alpha   90.00
_cell.angle_beta   90.00
_cell.angle_gamma   90.00
#
_symmetry.space_group_name_H-M   'P 1'
#
loop_
_entity.id
_entity.type
_entity.pdbx_description
1 polymer ?
#
loop_
_entity_poly.entity_id
_entity_poly.type
_entity_poly.pdbx_seq_one_letter_code
_entity_poly.pdbx_strand_id
1 'polypeptide(L)'
;MAHTSLVLEEVPFESSLPGCETGTVVNSEDSMAQFNNHGGSFIGTKEFTCAGGTSGFDLRLRARFGAGGSTGSWVVADAWGAYAGMKGSGSLVGVSVSETEIDDIFTGTVR
;
A
#
# COMPACT_ATOMS: atom_id res chain seq x y z
N MET A 1 4.36 -5.69 -6.56
CA MET A 1 5.21 -5.18 -5.45
C MET A 1 5.06 -3.67 -5.44
N ALA A 2 4.93 -3.03 -4.27
CA ALA A 2 4.92 -1.57 -4.20
C ALA A 2 6.06 -1.12 -3.29
N HIS A 3 6.88 -0.20 -3.78
CA HIS A 3 7.92 0.41 -2.96
C HIS A 3 7.26 1.46 -2.05
N THR A 4 7.48 1.37 -0.74
CA THR A 4 7.05 2.39 0.22
C THR A 4 8.25 3.21 0.64
N SER A 5 8.33 4.43 0.11
CA SER A 5 9.16 5.48 0.69
C SER A 5 8.51 5.96 1.99
N LEU A 6 9.31 6.13 3.05
CA LEU A 6 8.86 6.79 4.28
C LEU A 6 8.79 8.32 4.13
N VAL A 7 9.16 8.84 2.95
CA VAL A 7 8.97 10.22 2.52
C VAL A 7 7.75 10.25 1.57
N LEU A 8 6.87 11.25 1.70
CA LEU A 8 5.63 11.38 0.89
C LEU A 8 5.97 11.60 -0.59
N GLU A 9 6.22 10.54 -1.33
CA GLU A 9 6.51 10.55 -2.76
C GLU A 9 5.62 9.55 -3.49
N GLU A 10 5.26 9.87 -4.75
CA GLU A 10 4.67 8.91 -5.68
C GLU A 10 5.71 7.84 -6.00
N VAL A 11 5.38 6.59 -5.67
CA VAL A 11 6.29 5.46 -5.92
C VAL A 11 5.66 4.49 -6.91
N PRO A 12 6.42 3.92 -7.87
CA PRO A 12 5.85 2.91 -8.75
C PRO A 12 5.40 1.66 -8.00
N PHE A 13 4.33 1.04 -8.49
CA PHE A 13 3.93 -0.32 -8.10
C PHE A 13 3.73 -1.22 -9.32
N GLU A 14 3.82 -2.52 -9.08
CA GLU A 14 3.42 -3.58 -10.00
C GLU A 14 2.29 -4.42 -9.38
N SER A 15 1.29 -4.79 -10.18
CA SER A 15 0.18 -5.64 -9.75
C SER A 15 -0.18 -6.70 -10.78
N SER A 16 -0.92 -7.72 -10.35
CA SER A 16 -1.52 -8.73 -11.22
C SER A 16 -2.97 -8.42 -11.60
N LEU A 17 -3.47 -7.21 -11.29
CA LEU A 17 -4.82 -6.79 -11.63
C LEU A 17 -4.88 -6.45 -13.13
N PRO A 18 -5.76 -7.10 -13.92
CA PRO A 18 -5.88 -6.83 -15.35
C PRO A 18 -6.24 -5.37 -15.63
N GLY A 19 -5.42 -4.66 -16.38
CA GLY A 19 -5.59 -3.22 -16.66
C GLY A 19 -5.07 -2.29 -15.56
N CYS A 20 -4.29 -2.81 -14.62
CA CYS A 20 -3.56 -2.04 -13.61
C CYS A 20 -2.24 -2.73 -13.25
N GLU A 21 -1.57 -3.28 -14.26
CA GLU A 21 -0.32 -4.02 -14.09
C GLU A 21 0.78 -3.14 -13.50
N THR A 22 0.72 -1.83 -13.78
CA THR A 22 1.61 -0.82 -13.22
C THR A 22 0.85 0.45 -12.83
N GLY A 23 1.46 1.26 -11.97
CA GLY A 23 0.89 2.54 -11.55
C GLY A 23 1.75 3.26 -10.51
N THR A 24 1.18 4.26 -9.85
CA THR A 24 1.79 4.99 -8.73
C THR A 24 1.02 4.76 -7.44
N VAL A 25 1.74 4.74 -6.32
CA VAL A 25 1.16 4.68 -4.98
C VAL A 25 1.59 5.89 -4.17
N VAL A 26 0.64 6.48 -3.43
CA VAL A 26 0.90 7.58 -2.48
C VAL A 26 0.24 7.30 -1.14
N ASN A 27 0.87 7.75 -0.06
CA ASN A 27 0.23 7.76 1.25
C ASN A 27 -0.71 8.96 1.34
N SER A 28 -1.93 8.73 1.81
CA SER A 28 -2.88 9.80 2.12
C SER A 28 -2.38 10.68 3.26
N GLU A 29 -2.88 11.92 3.35
CA GLU A 29 -2.50 12.87 4.41
C GLU A 29 -2.83 12.39 5.84
N ASP A 30 -3.84 11.52 6.00
CA ASP A 30 -4.23 10.94 7.29
C ASP A 30 -3.38 9.72 7.70
N SER A 31 -2.40 9.34 6.89
CA SER A 31 -1.49 8.24 7.18
C SER A 31 -0.52 8.57 8.30
N MET A 32 -0.51 7.74 9.34
CA MET A 32 0.35 7.93 10.51
C MET A 32 1.25 6.72 10.74
N ALA A 33 2.56 6.98 10.75
CA ALA A 33 3.57 6.05 11.24
C ALA A 33 3.95 6.43 12.69
N GLN A 34 3.92 5.46 13.59
CA GLN A 34 4.37 5.61 14.97
C GLN A 34 5.51 4.65 15.24
N PHE A 35 6.58 5.13 15.87
CA PHE A 35 7.76 4.33 16.20
C PHE A 35 8.01 4.36 17.71
N ASN A 36 8.40 3.21 18.27
CA ASN A 36 8.82 3.04 19.65
C ASN A 36 10.08 2.15 19.73
N ASN A 37 10.65 1.98 20.93
CA ASN A 37 11.89 1.22 21.13
C ASN A 37 11.81 -0.28 20.76
N HIS A 38 10.62 -0.80 20.46
CA HIS A 38 10.38 -2.22 20.13
C HIS A 38 9.87 -2.43 18.69
N GLY A 39 9.76 -1.35 17.89
CA GLY A 39 9.25 -1.41 16.52
C GLY A 39 8.37 -0.21 16.19
N GLY A 40 7.53 -0.36 15.17
CA GLY A 40 6.59 0.69 14.77
C GLY A 40 5.25 0.16 14.35
N SER A 41 4.32 1.06 14.05
CA SER A 41 3.05 0.74 13.43
C SER A 41 2.65 1.80 12.41
N PHE A 42 2.02 1.36 11.33
CA PHE A 42 1.40 2.23 10.34
C PHE A 42 -0.10 2.01 10.36
N ILE A 43 -0.85 3.11 10.40
CA ILE A 43 -2.28 3.12 10.16
C ILE A 43 -2.54 4.28 9.21
N GLY A 44 -3.10 4.00 8.04
CA GLY A 44 -3.29 5.00 7.02
C GLY A 44 -3.99 4.45 5.79
N THR A 45 -4.17 5.29 4.79
CA THR A 45 -4.70 4.91 3.49
C THR A 45 -3.60 5.12 2.44
N LYS A 46 -3.48 4.19 1.51
CA LYS A 46 -2.65 4.35 0.31
C LYS A 46 -3.56 4.38 -0.90
N GLU A 47 -3.38 5.40 -1.73
CA GLU A 47 -4.03 5.53 -3.02
C GLU A 47 -3.13 4.85 -4.08
N PHE A 48 -3.70 3.91 -4.82
CA PHE A 48 -3.08 3.24 -5.95
C PHE A 48 -3.73 3.72 -7.23
N THR A 49 -2.96 4.42 -8.06
CA THR A 49 -3.41 4.97 -9.33
C THR A 49 -2.79 4.17 -10.47
N CYS A 50 -3.62 3.50 -11.26
CA CYS A 50 -3.17 2.68 -12.38
C CYS A 50 -2.61 3.54 -13.51
N ALA A 51 -1.71 2.95 -14.31
CA ALA A 51 -1.13 3.63 -15.47
C ALA A 51 -2.23 4.22 -16.38
N GLY A 52 -2.13 5.53 -16.65
CA GLY A 52 -3.15 6.29 -17.36
C GLY A 52 -4.07 7.14 -16.48
N GLY A 53 -4.02 6.97 -15.15
CA GLY A 53 -4.62 7.90 -14.18
C GLY A 53 -6.15 7.93 -14.11
N THR A 54 -6.85 7.15 -14.94
CA THR A 54 -8.32 7.14 -15.02
C THR A 54 -8.98 6.11 -14.12
N SER A 55 -8.20 5.23 -13.50
CA SER A 55 -8.68 4.16 -12.62
C SER A 55 -7.68 3.91 -11.50
N GLY A 56 -8.20 3.45 -10.37
CA GLY A 56 -7.40 3.22 -9.17
C GLY A 56 -8.28 2.80 -7.99
N PHE A 57 -7.62 2.62 -6.85
CA PHE A 57 -8.25 2.17 -5.62
C PHE A 57 -7.46 2.61 -4.39
N ASP A 58 -8.18 2.77 -3.29
CA ASP A 58 -7.61 3.09 -1.99
C ASP A 58 -7.56 1.85 -1.11
N LEU A 59 -6.40 1.60 -0.51
CA LEU A 59 -6.24 0.58 0.50
C LEU A 59 -6.10 1.22 1.88
N ARG A 60 -7.02 0.90 2.79
CA ARG A 60 -6.84 1.18 4.21
C ARG A 60 -5.98 0.11 4.85
N LEU A 61 -4.95 0.54 5.57
CA LEU A 61 -3.84 -0.29 6.02
C LEU A 61 -3.69 -0.25 7.53
N ARG A 62 -3.27 -1.39 8.08
CA ARG A 62 -2.75 -1.50 9.44
C ARG A 62 -1.55 -2.44 9.41
N ALA A 63 -0.36 -1.92 9.67
CA ALA A 63 0.88 -2.67 9.69
C ALA A 63 1.66 -2.45 10.98
N ARG A 64 2.51 -3.41 11.32
CA ARG A 64 3.53 -3.33 12.37
C ARG A 64 4.90 -3.47 11.74
N PHE A 65 5.84 -2.64 12.17
CA PHE A 65 7.24 -2.65 11.78
C PHE A 65 8.11 -3.27 12.88
N GLY A 66 9.13 -4.00 12.49
CA GLY A 66 10.19 -4.49 13.37
C GLY A 66 11.50 -4.63 12.60
N ALA A 67 12.53 -5.16 13.27
CA ALA A 67 13.87 -5.31 12.68
C ALA A 67 13.94 -6.17 11.40
N GLY A 68 12.89 -6.96 11.11
CA GLY A 68 12.79 -7.81 9.92
C GLY A 68 11.85 -7.30 8.82
N GLY A 69 11.34 -6.07 8.94
CA GLY A 69 10.39 -5.49 7.97
C GLY A 69 9.01 -5.19 8.56
N SER A 70 7.97 -5.28 7.72
CA SER A 70 6.59 -4.96 8.08
C SER A 70 5.66 -6.16 7.90
N THR A 71 4.64 -6.28 8.74
CA THR A 71 3.51 -7.19 8.51
C THR A 71 2.21 -6.50 8.84
N GLY A 72 1.18 -6.75 8.04
CA GLY A 72 -0.10 -6.06 8.22
C GLY A 72 -1.25 -6.64 7.44
N SER A 73 -2.36 -5.91 7.51
CA SER A 73 -3.59 -6.19 6.78
C SER A 73 -4.04 -4.97 6.01
N TRP A 74 -4.77 -5.20 4.93
CA TRP A 74 -5.36 -4.16 4.10
C TRP A 74 -6.81 -4.50 3.74
N VAL A 75 -7.58 -3.45 3.46
CA VAL A 75 -8.94 -3.53 2.91
C VAL A 75 -9.13 -2.42 1.88
N VAL A 76 -9.86 -2.71 0.81
CA VAL A 76 -10.27 -1.69 -0.17
C VAL A 76 -11.22 -0.72 0.51
N ALA A 77 -10.80 0.53 0.64
CA ALA A 77 -11.58 1.62 1.22
C ALA A 77 -12.51 2.22 0.17
N ASP A 78 -11.96 2.53 -1.00
CA ASP A 78 -12.67 3.05 -2.17
C ASP A 78 -12.02 2.57 -3.47
N ALA A 79 -12.74 2.69 -4.59
CA ALA A 79 -12.22 2.39 -5.91
C ALA A 79 -12.99 3.16 -7.00
N TRP A 80 -12.29 3.56 -8.06
CA TRP A 80 -12.84 4.38 -9.14
C TRP A 80 -12.43 3.90 -10.53
N GLY A 81 -13.05 4.51 -11.54
CA GLY A 81 -12.85 4.16 -12.95
C GLY A 81 -13.27 2.72 -13.22
N ALA A 82 -12.39 1.96 -13.88
CA ALA A 82 -12.63 0.54 -14.19
C ALA A 82 -12.80 -0.36 -12.95
N TYR A 83 -12.38 0.11 -11.77
CA TYR A 83 -12.44 -0.61 -10.50
C TYR A 83 -13.58 -0.13 -9.60
N ALA A 84 -14.46 0.75 -10.10
CA ALA A 84 -15.57 1.28 -9.32
C ALA A 84 -16.42 0.15 -8.70
N GLY A 85 -16.60 0.21 -7.39
CA GLY A 85 -17.35 -0.80 -6.62
C GLY A 85 -16.53 -2.01 -6.17
N MET A 86 -15.23 -2.08 -6.50
CA MET A 86 -14.33 -3.15 -6.04
C MET A 86 -14.38 -3.29 -4.52
N LYS A 87 -14.38 -4.52 -4.04
CA LYS A 87 -14.21 -4.88 -2.64
C LYS A 87 -13.10 -5.91 -2.51
N GLY A 88 -12.26 -5.76 -1.50
CA GLY A 88 -11.20 -6.71 -1.27
C GLY A 88 -10.51 -6.50 0.05
N SER A 89 -9.74 -7.51 0.44
CA SER A 89 -8.92 -7.47 1.65
C SER A 89 -7.80 -8.49 1.55
N GLY A 90 -6.79 -8.30 2.38
CA GLY A 90 -5.70 -9.24 2.49
C GLY A 90 -4.65 -8.84 3.51
N SER A 91 -3.45 -9.33 3.27
CA SER A 91 -2.28 -9.12 4.08
C SER A 91 -1.19 -8.41 3.29
N LEU A 92 -0.31 -7.73 4.02
CA LEU A 92 0.92 -7.18 3.48
C LEU A 92 2.12 -7.71 4.26
N VAL A 93 3.22 -7.90 3.55
CA VAL A 93 4.54 -8.14 4.13
C VAL A 93 5.48 -7.13 3.50
N GLY A 94 6.12 -6.31 4.31
CA GLY A 94 7.14 -5.38 3.91
C GLY A 94 8.53 -5.95 4.15
N VAL A 95 9.42 -5.86 3.17
CA VAL A 95 10.84 -6.19 3.32
C VAL A 95 11.62 -4.88 3.41
N SER A 96 12.36 -4.69 4.50
CA SER A 96 13.25 -3.53 4.61
C SER A 96 14.36 -3.61 3.56
N VAL A 97 14.43 -2.63 2.67
CA VAL A 97 15.47 -2.52 1.64
C VAL A 97 16.49 -1.44 1.97
N SER A 98 16.12 -0.46 2.81
CA SER A 98 17.05 0.48 3.44
C SER A 98 16.54 0.95 4.80
N GLU A 99 17.26 1.86 5.47
CA GLU A 99 16.80 2.47 6.72
C GLU A 99 15.54 3.34 6.54
N THR A 100 15.24 3.74 5.30
CA THR A 100 14.14 4.67 4.98
C THR A 100 13.12 4.09 3.99
N GLU A 101 13.28 2.84 3.57
CA GLU A 101 12.49 2.24 2.50
C GLU A 101 12.10 0.79 2.79
N ILE A 102 10.84 0.47 2.49
CA ILE A 102 10.25 -0.85 2.68
C ILE A 102 9.53 -1.25 1.40
N ASP A 103 9.84 -2.45 0.90
CA ASP A 103 9.14 -3.04 -0.24
C ASP A 103 7.94 -3.82 0.26
N ASP A 104 6.75 -3.27 0.07
CA ASP A 104 5.50 -3.89 0.50
C ASP A 104 4.96 -4.85 -0.59
N ILE A 105 4.74 -6.09 -0.18
CA ILE A 105 4.10 -7.13 -0.97
C ILE A 105 2.68 -7.31 -0.44
N PHE A 106 1.71 -6.83 -1.22
CA PHE A 106 0.28 -6.97 -0.95
C PHE A 106 -0.23 -8.29 -1.54
N THR A 107 -0.85 -9.12 -0.70
CA THR A 107 -1.50 -10.37 -1.11
C THR A 107 -2.93 -10.41 -0.60
N GLY A 108 -3.89 -10.79 -1.43
CA GLY A 108 -5.29 -10.92 -1.01
C GLY A 108 -6.21 -11.18 -2.19
N THR A 109 -7.50 -10.93 -1.97
CA THR A 109 -8.56 -11.17 -2.96
C THR A 109 -9.40 -9.92 -3.15
N VAL A 110 -9.77 -9.64 -4.40
CA VAL A 110 -10.67 -8.55 -4.80
C VAL A 110 -11.83 -9.09 -5.64
N ARG A 111 -12.97 -8.40 -5.62
CA ARG A 111 -14.18 -8.70 -6.40
C ARG A 111 -14.96 -7.44 -6.76
#